data_AF-A0A7V8FV70-F1
#
_entry.id   AF-A0A7V8FV70-F1
#
_cell.length_a   1.000
_cell.length_b   1.000
_cell.length_c   1.000
_cell.angle_alpha   90.00
_cell.angle_beta   90.00
_cell.angle_gamma   90.00
#
_symmetry.space_group_name_H-M   'P 1'
#
loop_
_entity.id
_entity.type
_entity.pdbx_description
1 polymer ?
#
loop_
_entity_poly.entity_id
_entity_poly.type
_entity_poly.pdbx_seq_one_letter_code
_entity_poly.pdbx_strand_id
1 'polypeptide(L)'
;MNAIQLFHDLTFYAMYAAAVLALFLIVERQLFFVFGARDAARLLRSMGLESDFKPSIDSQMLERKTVPVQLVREALHARGAVSDPAQLQDLGEAIYIAGKTRVNARLWVLDTIVTAAPLLGLVGTILGIIDTFAVLASSGISDPSGVSKGIGTALYATALGISIALFGLMFYNYLRERADHLNDQLKELLLRVAGVDHGDQAQAAAPVRAERHTLHAAR
;
A
#
# COMPACT_ATOMS: atom_id res chain seq x y z
N MET A 1 -33.73 0.20 -27.93
CA MET A 1 -32.49 -0.45 -27.44
C MET A 1 -32.89 -1.76 -26.80
N ASN A 2 -32.36 -2.88 -27.30
CA ASN A 2 -32.63 -4.18 -26.69
C ASN A 2 -31.85 -4.30 -25.37
N ALA A 3 -32.42 -4.97 -24.35
CA ALA A 3 -31.79 -5.11 -23.04
C ALA A 3 -30.36 -5.65 -23.11
N ILE A 4 -30.09 -6.58 -24.04
CA ILE A 4 -28.78 -7.20 -24.24
C ILE A 4 -27.73 -6.18 -24.71
N GLN A 5 -28.07 -5.27 -25.64
CA GLN A 5 -27.17 -4.20 -26.08
C GLN A 5 -26.81 -3.25 -24.94
N LEU A 6 -27.78 -2.95 -24.07
CA LEU A 6 -27.55 -2.10 -22.91
C LEU A 6 -26.58 -2.76 -21.91
N PHE A 7 -26.70 -4.07 -21.68
CA PHE A 7 -25.75 -4.82 -20.83
C PHE A 7 -24.34 -4.92 -21.45
N HIS A 8 -24.25 -5.08 -22.76
CA HIS A 8 -22.97 -5.11 -23.47
C HIS A 8 -22.25 -3.75 -23.35
N ASP A 9 -22.92 -2.65 -23.68
CA ASP A 9 -22.35 -1.29 -23.58
C ASP A 9 -21.97 -0.94 -22.13
N LEU A 10 -22.82 -1.31 -21.16
CA LEU A 10 -22.55 -1.12 -19.74
C LEU A 10 -21.26 -1.84 -19.30
N THR A 11 -21.01 -3.04 -19.81
CA THR A 11 -19.81 -3.82 -19.48
C THR A 11 -18.56 -3.10 -19.96
N PHE A 12 -18.56 -2.58 -21.19
CA PHE A 12 -17.44 -1.78 -21.72
C PHE A 12 -17.25 -0.48 -20.93
N TYR A 13 -18.33 0.25 -20.62
CA TYR A 13 -18.22 1.46 -19.79
C TYR A 13 -17.66 1.16 -18.40
N ALA A 14 -18.07 0.05 -17.77
CA ALA A 14 -17.53 -0.37 -16.48
C ALA A 14 -16.02 -0.67 -16.58
N MET A 15 -15.56 -1.33 -17.65
CA MET A 15 -14.14 -1.60 -17.88
C MET A 15 -13.33 -0.33 -18.14
N TYR A 16 -13.84 0.60 -18.95
CA TYR A 16 -13.17 1.88 -19.17
C TYR A 16 -13.13 2.73 -17.90
N ALA A 17 -14.21 2.75 -17.11
CA ALA A 17 -14.24 3.41 -15.81
C ALA A 17 -13.23 2.79 -14.84
N ALA A 18 -13.14 1.46 -14.79
CA ALA A 18 -12.15 0.75 -13.99
C ALA A 18 -10.71 1.08 -14.41
N ALA A 19 -10.43 1.17 -15.71
CA ALA A 19 -9.13 1.55 -16.24
C ALA A 19 -8.74 2.99 -15.84
N VAL A 20 -9.65 3.94 -16.01
CA VAL A 20 -9.43 5.35 -15.63
C VAL A 20 -9.25 5.48 -14.11
N LEU A 21 -10.09 4.81 -13.33
CA LEU A 21 -9.99 4.81 -11.87
C LEU A 21 -8.67 4.18 -11.40
N ALA A 22 -8.25 3.06 -11.99
CA ALA A 22 -6.97 2.44 -11.68
C ALA A 22 -5.81 3.39 -11.98
N LEU A 23 -5.80 4.03 -13.16
CA LEU A 23 -4.77 4.99 -13.53
C LEU A 23 -4.73 6.18 -12.56
N PHE A 24 -5.89 6.73 -12.22
CA PHE A 24 -5.99 7.82 -11.24
C PHE A 24 -5.41 7.41 -9.88
N LEU A 25 -5.81 6.24 -9.36
CA LEU A 25 -5.31 5.72 -8.08
C LEU A 25 -3.80 5.47 -8.12
N ILE A 26 -3.28 4.94 -9.23
CA ILE A 26 -1.84 4.70 -9.41
C ILE A 26 -1.07 6.02 -9.34
N VAL A 27 -1.50 7.05 -10.08
CA VAL A 27 -0.82 8.36 -10.09
C VAL A 27 -0.92 9.05 -8.73
N GLU A 28 -2.11 9.08 -8.12
CA GLU A 28 -2.33 9.64 -6.79
C GLU A 28 -1.44 8.96 -5.75
N ARG A 29 -1.43 7.63 -5.73
CA ARG A 29 -0.60 6.88 -4.80
C ARG A 29 0.89 7.02 -5.07
N GLN A 30 1.32 7.05 -6.33
CA GLN A 30 2.72 7.26 -6.67
C GLN A 30 3.24 8.57 -6.09
N LEU A 31 2.48 9.66 -6.26
CA LEU A 31 2.83 10.96 -5.69
C LEU A 31 2.84 10.90 -4.16
N PHE A 32 1.81 10.33 -3.54
CA PHE A 32 1.74 10.16 -2.09
C PHE A 32 2.98 9.46 -1.51
N PHE A 33 3.41 8.33 -2.09
CA PHE A 33 4.59 7.60 -1.60
C PHE A 33 5.90 8.34 -1.88
N VAL A 34 6.03 9.01 -3.02
CA VAL A 34 7.24 9.79 -3.34
C VAL A 34 7.40 10.95 -2.35
N PHE A 35 6.33 11.68 -2.04
CA PHE A 35 6.38 12.76 -1.05
C PHE A 35 6.58 12.24 0.38
N GLY A 36 5.85 11.18 0.76
CA GLY A 36 5.96 10.55 2.07
C GLY A 36 7.36 9.99 2.35
N ALA A 37 7.92 9.21 1.43
CA ALA A 37 9.25 8.61 1.58
C ALA A 37 10.35 9.68 1.63
N ARG A 38 10.22 10.78 0.87
CA ARG A 38 11.16 11.91 0.94
C ARG A 38 11.16 12.57 2.31
N ASP A 39 9.99 12.82 2.88
CA ASP A 39 9.88 13.44 4.20
C ASP A 39 10.33 12.48 5.31
N ALA A 40 9.99 11.19 5.22
CA ALA A 40 10.49 10.15 6.15
C ALA A 40 12.02 10.08 6.14
N ALA A 41 12.64 10.02 4.96
CA ALA A 41 14.10 10.00 4.83
C ALA A 41 14.79 11.30 5.30
N ARG A 42 14.09 12.44 5.27
CA ARG A 42 14.62 13.70 5.86
C ARG A 42 14.55 13.64 7.38
N LEU A 43 13.40 13.21 7.93
CA LEU A 43 13.20 13.03 9.37
C LEU A 43 14.23 12.06 9.97
N LEU A 44 14.40 10.88 9.36
CA LEU A 44 15.38 9.87 9.79
C LEU A 44 16.83 10.36 9.66
N ARG A 45 17.14 11.32 8.79
CA ARG A 45 18.49 11.93 8.73
C ARG A 45 18.67 13.02 9.78
N SER A 46 17.62 13.76 10.12
CA SER A 46 17.65 14.80 11.16
C SER A 46 17.66 14.23 12.58
N MET A 47 17.05 13.07 12.78
CA MET A 47 17.11 12.31 14.02
C MET A 47 18.34 11.41 13.91
N GLY A 48 19.49 11.80 14.45
CA GLY A 48 20.68 10.92 14.47
C GLY A 48 20.40 9.57 15.16
N LEU A 49 21.36 8.64 15.11
CA LEU A 49 21.32 7.42 15.91
C LEU A 49 21.66 7.68 17.39
N GLU A 50 22.25 8.83 17.70
CA GLU A 50 22.60 9.23 19.06
C GLU A 50 21.39 9.83 19.79
N SER A 51 21.20 9.32 21.01
CA SER A 51 20.10 9.58 21.94
C SER A 51 19.92 11.05 22.36
N ASP A 52 20.83 11.96 21.97
CA ASP A 52 20.70 13.39 22.27
C ASP A 52 19.77 14.08 21.27
N PHE A 53 18.46 13.80 21.44
CA PHE A 53 17.38 14.45 20.73
C PHE A 53 17.38 15.96 21.02
N LYS A 54 18.16 16.72 20.25
CA LYS A 54 17.95 18.15 20.05
C LYS A 54 17.28 18.33 18.70
N PRO A 55 16.00 18.73 18.65
CA PRO A 55 15.32 18.93 17.39
C PRO A 55 15.95 20.15 16.72
N SER A 56 16.94 19.92 15.86
CA SER A 56 17.19 20.79 14.70
C SER A 56 16.19 20.46 13.58
N ILE A 57 15.03 19.91 13.93
CA ILE A 57 13.91 19.74 13.02
C ILE A 57 13.43 21.15 12.69
N ASP A 58 13.76 21.60 11.48
CA ASP A 58 13.26 22.82 10.88
C ASP A 58 11.76 22.92 11.14
N SER A 59 11.32 24.01 11.79
CA SER A 59 9.91 24.21 12.14
C SER A 59 9.01 24.17 10.91
N GLN A 60 9.54 24.55 9.74
CA GLN A 60 8.85 24.43 8.44
C GLN A 60 8.59 22.98 8.03
N MET A 61 9.42 22.03 8.47
CA MET A 61 9.22 20.60 8.18
C MET A 61 8.04 20.03 8.97
N LEU A 62 7.81 20.48 10.20
CA LEU A 62 6.69 20.03 11.06
C LEU A 62 5.31 20.52 10.60
N GLU A 63 5.26 21.53 9.72
CA GLU A 63 4.02 22.04 9.14
C GLU A 63 3.49 21.15 8.00
N ARG A 64 4.32 20.26 7.45
CA ARG A 64 3.91 19.36 6.36
C ARG A 64 2.82 18.39 6.83
N LYS A 65 1.91 18.05 5.91
CA LYS A 65 0.76 17.16 6.15
C LYS A 65 1.01 15.73 5.69
N THR A 66 2.26 15.32 5.49
CA THR A 66 2.60 13.94 5.14
C THR A 66 2.47 13.05 6.37
N VAL A 67 2.16 11.76 6.15
CA VAL A 67 1.94 10.80 7.25
C VAL A 67 3.15 10.71 8.19
N PRO A 68 4.41 10.62 7.72
CA PRO A 68 5.57 10.56 8.61
C PRO A 68 5.71 11.79 9.52
N VAL A 69 5.46 12.99 8.99
CA VAL A 69 5.55 14.25 9.76
C VAL A 69 4.43 14.34 10.80
N GLN A 70 3.20 13.97 10.44
CA GLN A 70 2.08 13.93 11.38
C GLN A 70 2.36 12.95 12.52
N LEU A 71 2.82 11.74 12.19
CA LEU A 71 3.15 10.71 13.16
C LEU A 71 4.26 11.14 14.11
N VAL A 72 5.34 11.75 13.61
CA VAL A 72 6.42 12.29 14.46
C VAL A 72 5.91 13.40 15.37
N ARG A 73 5.10 14.33 14.85
CA ARG A 73 4.51 15.40 15.67
C ARG A 73 3.62 14.85 16.78
N GLU A 74 2.73 13.92 16.46
CA GLU A 74 1.85 13.26 17.45
C GLU A 74 2.69 12.53 18.52
N ALA A 75 3.75 11.83 18.11
CA ALA A 75 4.65 11.13 19.03
C ALA A 75 5.47 12.08 19.92
N LEU A 76 5.90 13.24 19.40
CA LEU A 76 6.59 14.26 20.20
C LEU A 76 5.66 14.90 21.24
N HIS A 77 4.41 15.17 20.87
CA HIS A 77 3.41 15.65 21.82
C HIS A 77 3.12 14.61 22.91
N ALA A 78 3.00 13.33 22.54
CA ALA A 78 2.82 12.23 23.49
C ALA A 78 3.97 12.17 24.52
N ARG A 79 5.22 12.22 24.04
CA ARG A 79 6.42 12.22 24.89
C ARG A 79 6.48 13.39 25.87
N GLY A 80 6.00 14.57 25.47
CA GLY A 80 5.95 15.74 26.35
C GLY A 80 4.82 15.70 27.38
N ALA A 81 3.77 14.90 27.15
CA ALA A 81 2.57 14.86 27.98
C ALA A 81 2.54 13.68 28.96
N VAL A 82 3.22 12.58 28.65
CA VAL A 82 3.15 11.34 29.42
C VAL A 82 4.54 11.01 29.98
N SER A 83 4.61 10.86 31.31
CA SER A 83 5.86 10.53 32.01
C SER A 83 6.10 9.02 32.17
N ASP A 84 5.04 8.20 32.08
CA ASP A 84 5.11 6.75 32.26
C ASP A 84 5.57 6.06 30.94
N PRO A 85 6.70 5.33 30.95
CA PRO A 85 7.21 4.62 29.77
C PRO A 85 6.23 3.60 29.18
N ALA A 86 5.43 2.94 30.02
CA ALA A 86 4.47 1.94 29.54
C ALA A 86 3.34 2.61 28.74
N GLN A 87 2.78 3.71 29.26
CA GLN A 87 1.75 4.49 28.57
C GLN A 87 2.28 5.14 27.28
N LEU A 88 3.54 5.57 27.26
CA LEU A 88 4.19 6.09 26.04
C LEU A 88 4.29 5.03 24.95
N GLN A 89 4.61 3.79 25.32
CA GLN A 89 4.68 2.67 24.38
C GLN A 89 3.30 2.36 23.79
N ASP A 90 2.27 2.27 24.63
CA ASP A 90 0.90 2.00 24.19
C ASP A 90 0.38 3.09 23.24
N LEU A 91 0.65 4.35 23.57
CA LEU A 91 0.27 5.49 22.72
C LEU A 91 1.08 5.50 21.40
N GLY A 92 2.36 5.15 21.45
CA GLY A 92 3.21 4.99 20.26
C GLY A 92 2.67 3.93 19.30
N GLU A 93 2.22 2.79 19.82
CA GLU A 93 1.60 1.72 19.02
C GLU A 93 0.26 2.19 18.41
N ALA A 94 -0.56 2.92 19.16
CA ALA A 94 -1.80 3.49 18.64
C ALA A 94 -1.54 4.48 17.48
N ILE A 95 -0.54 5.35 17.63
CA ILE A 95 -0.11 6.29 16.57
C ILE A 95 0.41 5.53 15.35
N TYR A 96 1.19 4.46 15.56
CA TYR A 96 1.68 3.60 14.48
C TYR A 96 0.54 2.97 13.68
N ILE A 97 -0.44 2.36 14.37
CA ILE A 97 -1.60 1.71 13.74
C ILE A 97 -2.40 2.71 12.90
N ALA A 98 -2.63 3.92 13.43
CA ALA A 98 -3.30 4.98 12.70
C ALA A 98 -2.50 5.42 11.45
N GLY A 99 -1.18 5.58 11.57
CA GLY A 99 -0.29 5.91 10.47
C GLY A 99 -0.29 4.83 9.38
N LYS A 100 -0.12 3.56 9.76
CA LYS A 100 -0.13 2.39 8.86
C LYS A 100 -1.45 2.29 8.09
N THR A 101 -2.58 2.54 8.76
CA THR A 101 -3.89 2.54 8.12
C THR A 101 -3.98 3.62 7.03
N ARG A 102 -3.44 4.82 7.27
CA ARG A 102 -3.40 5.91 6.27
C ARG A 102 -2.48 5.58 5.08
N VAL A 103 -1.33 4.95 5.33
CA VAL A 103 -0.40 4.47 4.29
C VAL A 103 -1.08 3.45 3.38
N ASN A 104 -1.80 2.49 3.96
CA ASN A 104 -2.41 1.37 3.22
C ASN A 104 -3.79 1.68 2.62
N ALA A 105 -4.39 2.84 2.93
CA ALA A 105 -5.70 3.22 2.40
C ALA A 105 -5.74 3.13 0.85
N ARG A 106 -6.90 2.93 0.24
CA ARG A 106 -7.09 2.92 -1.23
C ARG A 106 -6.36 1.81 -2.01
N LEU A 107 -5.32 1.16 -1.47
CA LEU A 107 -4.65 0.02 -2.12
C LEU A 107 -5.62 -1.15 -2.34
N TRP A 108 -6.55 -1.35 -1.40
CA TRP A 108 -7.62 -2.33 -1.52
C TRP A 108 -8.53 -2.10 -2.74
N VAL A 109 -8.74 -0.84 -3.14
CA VAL A 109 -9.55 -0.50 -4.32
C VAL A 109 -8.82 -0.94 -5.58
N LEU A 110 -7.50 -0.69 -5.65
CA LEU A 110 -6.68 -1.12 -6.77
C LEU A 110 -6.64 -2.66 -6.87
N ASP A 111 -6.48 -3.35 -5.74
CA ASP A 111 -6.55 -4.82 -5.64
C ASP A 111 -7.89 -5.36 -6.14
N THR A 112 -8.99 -4.69 -5.78
CA THR A 112 -10.33 -5.03 -6.25
C THR A 112 -10.46 -4.86 -7.77
N ILE A 113 -9.91 -3.78 -8.34
CA ILE A 113 -9.94 -3.59 -9.80
C ILE A 113 -9.12 -4.67 -10.52
N VAL A 114 -7.94 -5.01 -10.00
CA VAL A 114 -7.07 -6.03 -10.57
C VAL A 114 -7.76 -7.40 -10.60
N THR A 115 -8.48 -7.74 -9.54
CA THR A 115 -9.19 -9.02 -9.44
C THR A 115 -10.51 -9.03 -10.21
N ALA A 116 -11.23 -7.90 -10.29
CA ALA A 116 -12.52 -7.82 -10.96
C ALA A 116 -12.41 -7.62 -12.49
N ALA A 117 -11.39 -6.93 -12.99
CA ALA A 117 -11.27 -6.61 -14.42
C ALA A 117 -11.28 -7.83 -15.37
N PRO A 118 -10.59 -8.96 -15.07
CA PRO A 118 -10.67 -10.16 -15.90
C PRO A 118 -12.07 -10.78 -15.89
N LEU A 119 -12.76 -10.75 -14.74
CA LEU A 119 -14.12 -11.26 -14.60
C LEU A 119 -15.10 -10.43 -15.43
N LEU A 120 -14.93 -9.10 -15.46
CA LEU A 120 -15.70 -8.22 -16.35
C LEU A 120 -15.46 -8.53 -17.83
N GLY A 121 -14.21 -8.81 -18.22
CA GLY A 121 -13.88 -9.24 -19.59
C GLY A 121 -14.53 -10.58 -19.96
N LEU A 122 -14.57 -11.53 -19.02
CA LEU A 122 -15.26 -12.82 -19.20
C LEU A 122 -16.77 -12.61 -19.37
N VAL A 123 -17.39 -11.74 -18.57
CA VAL A 123 -18.80 -11.37 -18.74
C VAL A 123 -19.04 -10.75 -20.12
N GLY A 124 -18.18 -9.82 -20.57
CA GLY A 124 -18.28 -9.23 -21.90
C GLY A 124 -18.18 -10.26 -23.03
N THR A 125 -17.38 -11.31 -22.84
CA THR A 125 -17.26 -12.41 -23.80
C THR A 125 -18.54 -13.23 -23.88
N ILE A 126 -19.15 -13.54 -22.74
CA ILE A 126 -20.44 -14.23 -22.66
C ILE A 126 -21.50 -13.42 -23.40
N LEU A 127 -21.57 -12.11 -23.16
CA LEU A 127 -22.53 -11.22 -23.82
C LEU A 127 -22.31 -11.17 -25.35
N GLY A 128 -21.07 -11.04 -25.81
CA GLY A 128 -20.77 -11.02 -27.24
C GLY A 128 -21.09 -12.35 -27.95
N ILE A 129 -20.90 -13.49 -27.27
CA ILE A 129 -21.32 -14.80 -27.81
C ILE A 129 -22.85 -14.92 -27.87
N ILE A 130 -23.57 -14.42 -26.85
CA ILE A 130 -25.04 -14.38 -26.86
C ILE A 130 -25.55 -13.55 -28.05
N ASP A 131 -24.95 -12.38 -28.30
CA ASP A 131 -25.29 -11.54 -29.45
C ASP A 131 -25.00 -12.24 -30.79
N THR A 132 -23.88 -12.97 -30.87
CA THR A 132 -23.52 -13.77 -32.05
C THR A 132 -24.59 -14.81 -32.37
N PHE A 133 -25.08 -15.55 -31.36
CA PHE A 133 -26.13 -16.54 -31.55
C PHE A 133 -27.49 -15.90 -31.87
N ALA A 134 -27.80 -14.71 -31.36
CA ALA A 134 -29.01 -13.98 -31.70
C ALA A 134 -29.04 -13.53 -33.17
N VAL A 135 -27.90 -13.08 -33.71
CA VAL A 135 -27.74 -12.77 -35.15
C VAL A 135 -27.92 -14.04 -35.99
N LEU A 136 -27.29 -15.14 -35.58
CA LEU A 136 -27.41 -16.41 -36.28
C LEU A 136 -28.86 -16.95 -36.28
N ALA A 137 -29.59 -16.80 -35.18
CA ALA A 137 -30.98 -17.23 -35.06
C ALA A 137 -31.95 -16.40 -35.91
N SER A 138 -31.67 -15.10 -36.08
CA SER A 138 -32.53 -14.18 -36.84
C SER A 138 -32.24 -14.19 -38.35
N SER A 139 -30.97 -14.30 -38.73
CA SER A 139 -30.50 -14.11 -40.11
C SER A 139 -30.01 -15.40 -40.77
N GLY A 140 -29.91 -16.50 -40.00
CA GLY A 140 -29.33 -17.76 -40.45
C GLY A 140 -27.84 -17.63 -40.81
N ILE A 141 -27.31 -18.64 -41.51
CA ILE A 141 -25.89 -18.68 -41.96
C ILE A 141 -25.62 -17.64 -43.07
N SER A 142 -26.64 -16.90 -43.52
CA SER A 142 -26.55 -15.96 -44.64
C SER A 142 -25.82 -14.64 -44.32
N ASP A 143 -25.55 -14.34 -43.05
CA ASP A 143 -24.72 -13.20 -42.62
C ASP A 143 -23.47 -13.63 -41.80
N PRO A 144 -22.40 -14.11 -42.47
CA PRO A 144 -21.14 -14.44 -41.81
C PRO A 144 -20.47 -13.23 -41.16
N SER A 145 -20.69 -12.02 -41.69
CA SER A 145 -20.05 -10.79 -41.20
C SER A 145 -20.57 -10.41 -39.82
N GLY A 146 -21.89 -10.49 -39.60
CA GLY A 146 -22.50 -10.24 -38.29
C GLY A 146 -21.97 -11.19 -37.21
N VAL A 147 -21.84 -12.48 -37.55
CA VAL A 147 -21.29 -13.50 -36.65
C VAL A 147 -19.82 -13.22 -36.31
N SER A 148 -18.98 -12.95 -37.31
CA SER A 148 -17.57 -12.61 -37.08
C SER A 148 -17.39 -11.36 -36.21
N LYS A 149 -18.26 -10.35 -36.39
CA LYS A 149 -18.22 -9.14 -35.58
C LYS A 149 -18.51 -9.42 -34.10
N GLY A 150 -19.55 -10.21 -33.81
CA GLY A 150 -19.93 -10.57 -32.43
C GLY A 150 -18.83 -11.34 -31.69
N ILE A 151 -18.20 -12.30 -32.37
CA ILE A 151 -17.05 -13.05 -31.83
C ILE A 151 -15.85 -12.12 -31.60
N GLY A 152 -15.57 -11.23 -32.55
CA GLY A 152 -14.49 -10.25 -32.43
C GLY A 152 -14.67 -9.32 -31.22
N THR A 153 -15.89 -8.81 -30.99
CA THR A 153 -16.20 -8.00 -29.81
C THR A 153 -16.06 -8.79 -28.50
N ALA A 154 -16.46 -10.06 -28.49
CA ALA A 154 -16.30 -10.94 -27.33
C ALA A 154 -14.82 -11.13 -26.95
N LEU A 155 -13.97 -11.44 -27.93
CA LEU A 155 -12.52 -11.60 -27.72
C LEU A 155 -11.86 -10.29 -27.28
N TYR A 156 -12.28 -9.16 -27.87
CA TYR A 156 -11.78 -7.85 -27.47
C TYR A 156 -12.11 -7.51 -26.01
N ALA A 157 -13.31 -7.87 -25.52
CA ALA A 157 -13.67 -7.69 -24.12
C ALA A 157 -12.74 -8.46 -23.17
N THR A 158 -12.41 -9.72 -23.47
CA THR A 158 -11.43 -10.47 -22.67
C THR A 158 -10.04 -9.81 -22.71
N ALA A 159 -9.56 -9.47 -23.91
CA ALA A 159 -8.24 -8.85 -24.06
C ALA A 159 -8.13 -7.54 -23.26
N LEU A 160 -9.17 -6.71 -23.29
CA LEU A 160 -9.23 -5.47 -22.53
C LEU A 160 -9.24 -5.73 -21.01
N GLY A 161 -10.01 -6.69 -20.53
CA GLY A 161 -10.11 -7.02 -19.10
C GLY A 161 -8.79 -7.53 -18.53
N ILE A 162 -8.14 -8.44 -19.27
CA ILE A 162 -6.81 -8.96 -18.92
C ILE A 162 -5.77 -7.85 -18.96
N SER A 163 -5.82 -6.95 -19.96
CA SER A 163 -4.87 -5.84 -20.06
C SER A 163 -4.96 -4.93 -18.84
N ILE A 164 -6.17 -4.52 -18.45
CA ILE A 164 -6.39 -3.68 -17.25
C ILE A 164 -5.84 -4.36 -16.00
N ALA A 165 -6.13 -5.65 -15.82
CA ALA A 165 -5.67 -6.42 -14.68
C ALA A 165 -4.15 -6.55 -14.63
N LEU A 166 -3.51 -6.83 -15.77
CA LEU A 166 -2.06 -7.00 -15.87
C LEU A 166 -1.34 -5.71 -15.50
N PHE A 167 -1.74 -4.58 -16.09
CA PHE A 167 -1.15 -3.29 -15.75
C PHE A 167 -1.42 -2.93 -14.30
N GLY A 168 -2.66 -3.10 -13.83
CA GLY A 168 -3.02 -2.84 -12.44
C GLY A 168 -2.21 -3.67 -11.43
N LEU A 169 -1.99 -4.96 -11.72
CA LEU A 169 -1.25 -5.88 -10.84
C LEU A 169 0.22 -5.45 -10.68
N MET A 170 0.87 -5.06 -11.78
CA MET A 170 2.25 -4.58 -11.75
C MET A 170 2.40 -3.36 -10.82
N PHE A 171 1.51 -2.38 -10.95
CA PHE A 171 1.53 -1.20 -10.10
C PHE A 171 1.09 -1.49 -8.67
N TYR A 172 0.11 -2.37 -8.46
CA TYR A 172 -0.31 -2.76 -7.12
C TYR A 172 0.84 -3.38 -6.33
N ASN A 173 1.58 -4.33 -6.92
CA ASN A 173 2.72 -4.96 -6.26
C ASN A 173 3.81 -3.93 -5.93
N TYR A 174 4.14 -3.05 -6.88
CA TYR A 174 5.09 -1.97 -6.67
C TYR A 174 4.66 -1.00 -5.55
N LEU A 175 3.40 -0.57 -5.56
CA LEU A 175 2.87 0.37 -4.55
C LEU A 175 2.75 -0.29 -3.17
N ARG A 176 2.49 -1.60 -3.13
CA ARG A 176 2.45 -2.37 -1.88
C ARG A 176 3.82 -2.48 -1.24
N GLU A 177 4.85 -2.79 -2.01
CA GLU A 177 6.24 -2.77 -1.51
C GLU A 177 6.63 -1.38 -0.98
N ARG A 178 6.25 -0.30 -1.68
CA ARG A 178 6.44 1.08 -1.20
C ARG A 178 5.68 1.39 0.09
N ALA A 179 4.49 0.83 0.26
CA ALA A 179 3.71 0.97 1.47
C ALA A 179 4.37 0.28 2.66
N ASP A 180 4.85 -0.95 2.46
CA ASP A 180 5.56 -1.73 3.48
C ASP A 180 6.85 -1.02 3.91
N HIS A 181 7.67 -0.56 2.96
CA HIS A 181 8.85 0.25 3.27
C HIS A 181 8.53 1.54 4.04
N LEU A 182 7.46 2.24 3.68
CA LEU A 182 7.08 3.45 4.40
C LEU A 182 6.59 3.11 5.82
N ASN A 183 5.86 2.01 6.01
CA ASN A 183 5.45 1.54 7.33
C ASN A 183 6.65 1.21 8.22
N ASP A 184 7.68 0.56 7.67
CA ASP A 184 8.93 0.30 8.41
C ASP A 184 9.60 1.60 8.85
N GLN A 185 9.68 2.60 7.96
CA GLN A 185 10.20 3.93 8.29
C GLN A 185 9.36 4.64 9.37
N LEU A 186 8.03 4.50 9.34
CA LEU A 186 7.16 5.06 10.39
C LEU A 186 7.48 4.44 11.76
N LYS A 187 7.68 3.13 11.81
CA LYS A 187 8.02 2.42 13.04
C LYS A 187 9.39 2.85 13.56
N GLU A 188 10.37 2.97 12.68
CA GLU A 188 11.71 3.45 13.04
C GLU A 188 11.66 4.89 13.59
N LEU A 189 10.90 5.78 12.96
CA LEU A 189 10.70 7.15 13.45
C LEU A 189 10.12 7.18 14.85
N LEU A 190 9.12 6.34 15.14
CA LEU A 190 8.54 6.25 16.49
C LEU A 190 9.55 5.78 17.53
N LEU A 191 10.36 4.77 17.20
CA LEU A 191 11.40 4.26 18.10
C LEU A 191 12.46 5.34 18.41
N ARG A 192 12.87 6.12 17.40
CA ARG A 192 13.80 7.24 17.58
C ARG A 192 13.20 8.36 18.42
N VAL A 193 11.90 8.67 18.25
CA VAL A 193 11.20 9.67 19.06
C VAL A 193 11.05 9.23 20.52
N ALA A 194 10.70 7.96 20.74
CA ALA A 194 10.57 7.36 22.05
C ALA A 194 11.92 7.23 22.79
N GLY A 195 13.05 7.30 22.08
CA GLY A 195 14.38 7.22 22.66
C GLY A 195 14.71 5.81 23.15
N VAL A 196 14.19 4.77 22.49
CA VAL A 196 14.41 3.38 22.90
C VAL A 196 15.88 3.01 22.67
N ASP A 197 16.67 3.13 23.74
CA ASP A 197 17.99 2.55 23.87
C ASP A 197 17.90 1.04 23.63
N HIS A 198 18.55 0.54 22.57
CA HIS A 198 18.90 -0.87 22.47
C HIS A 198 20.07 -1.25 23.43
N GLY A 199 20.40 -0.39 24.39
CA GLY A 199 21.50 -0.55 25.32
C GLY A 199 21.25 -1.53 26.47
N ASP A 200 20.01 -1.83 26.82
CA ASP A 200 19.72 -2.53 28.09
C ASP A 200 19.65 -4.07 27.95
N GLN A 201 19.46 -4.60 26.73
CA GLN A 201 19.52 -6.05 26.50
C GLN A 201 20.95 -6.59 26.40
N ALA A 202 21.95 -5.75 26.15
CA ALA A 202 23.35 -6.16 26.09
C ALA A 202 24.01 -6.27 27.48
N GLN A 203 23.51 -5.54 28.50
CA GLN A 203 24.05 -5.60 29.86
C GLN A 203 23.50 -6.78 30.68
N ALA A 204 22.33 -7.32 30.32
CA ALA A 204 21.79 -8.52 30.94
C ALA A 204 22.51 -9.83 30.52
N ALA A 205 23.41 -9.77 29.53
CA ALA A 205 24.12 -10.94 28.98
C ALA A 205 25.64 -10.95 29.27
N ALA A 206 26.11 -10.16 30.24
CA ALA A 206 27.51 -10.22 30.67
C ALA A 206 27.77 -11.55 31.42
N PRO A 207 28.78 -12.36 31.02
CA PRO A 207 29.06 -13.62 31.69
C PRO A 207 29.62 -13.34 33.09
N VAL A 208 28.98 -13.93 34.11
CA VAL A 208 29.54 -14.07 35.46
C VAL A 208 30.87 -14.82 35.33
N ARG A 209 31.99 -14.09 35.28
CA ARG A 209 33.33 -14.68 35.31
C ARG A 209 34.11 -14.18 36.51
N ALA A 210 34.62 -15.19 37.22
CA ALA A 210 35.73 -15.20 38.16
C ALA A 210 35.43 -14.89 39.63
N GLU A 211 35.08 -15.95 40.37
CA GLU A 211 35.68 -16.15 41.68
C GLU A 211 36.10 -17.62 41.85
N ARG A 212 37.22 -17.82 42.55
CA ARG A 212 37.87 -19.09 42.94
C ARG A 212 38.87 -19.67 41.94
N HIS A 213 40.09 -19.12 41.95
CA HIS A 213 41.32 -19.94 41.92
C HIS A 213 42.45 -19.18 42.61
N THR A 214 42.42 -19.10 43.94
CA THR A 214 43.59 -18.73 44.76
C THR A 214 43.59 -19.50 46.08
N LEU A 215 43.83 -20.82 46.03
CA LEU A 215 44.28 -21.59 47.20
C LEU A 215 45.18 -22.73 46.73
N HIS A 216 46.41 -22.40 46.34
CA HIS A 216 47.56 -23.30 46.43
C HIS A 216 48.85 -22.48 46.56
N ALA A 217 49.07 -21.97 47.77
CA ALA A 217 50.38 -21.51 48.22
C ALA A 217 50.43 -21.56 49.76
N ALA A 218 50.62 -22.77 50.29
CA ALA A 218 51.16 -22.98 51.63
C ALA A 218 52.02 -24.24 51.57
N ARG A 219 53.32 -24.00 51.42
CA ARG A 219 54.40 -24.92 51.75
C ARG A 219 54.91 -24.51 53.13
#